data_AF-A0A8S9RZ51-F1
#
_entry.id   AF-A0A8S9RZ51-F1
#
_cell.length_a   1.000
_cell.length_b   1.000
_cell.length_c   1.000
_cell.angle_alpha   90.00
_cell.angle_beta   90.00
_cell.angle_gamma   90.00
#
_symmetry.space_group_name_H-M   'P 1'
#
loop_
_entity.id
_entity.type
_entity.pdbx_description
1 polymer ?
#
loop_
_entity_poly.entity_id
_entity_poly.type
_entity_poly.pdbx_seq_one_letter_code
_entity_poly.pdbx_strand_id
1 'polypeptide(L)'
;MHGRVNLWPKHMLCGYLKNRRSREESILKATEDGAQTLFDIVSNVYSKVDRSFWLAAASNVRLHIDNLAVENKLPEGFSIQKFRASCGFSFKVRWAAGYTGSRIPFKINKRGLIMSVIAAGAGYFLLFACKKKNTIES
;
A
#
# COMPACT_ATOMS: atom_id res chain seq x y z
N MET A 1 27.98 -1.57 -12.66
CA MET A 1 28.31 -0.26 -12.03
C MET A 1 27.39 0.78 -12.61
N HIS A 2 26.68 1.57 -11.79
CA HIS A 2 25.74 2.58 -12.29
C HIS A 2 26.32 3.99 -12.05
N GLY A 3 26.29 4.85 -13.07
CA GLY A 3 26.66 6.27 -12.98
C GLY A 3 28.07 6.62 -13.47
N ARG A 4 28.32 7.94 -13.60
CA ARG A 4 29.64 8.50 -13.92
C ARG A 4 30.54 8.48 -12.68
N VAL A 5 31.86 8.50 -12.90
CA VAL A 5 32.84 8.64 -11.80
C VAL A 5 32.57 9.93 -11.04
N ASN A 6 32.45 9.82 -9.72
CA ASN A 6 32.25 10.96 -8.84
C ASN A 6 33.61 11.47 -8.33
N LEU A 7 33.94 12.72 -8.65
CA LEU A 7 35.17 13.37 -8.20
C LEU A 7 35.05 13.91 -6.75
N TRP A 8 33.84 13.97 -6.19
CA TRP A 8 33.54 14.59 -4.89
C TRP A 8 32.74 13.60 -4.01
N PRO A 9 33.37 12.50 -3.55
CA PRO A 9 32.69 11.43 -2.83
C PRO A 9 32.05 11.89 -1.51
N LYS A 10 32.72 12.78 -0.76
CA LYS A 10 32.18 13.32 0.50
C LYS A 10 30.88 14.10 0.31
N HIS A 11 30.81 14.95 -0.72
CA HIS A 11 29.61 15.73 -1.02
C HIS A 11 28.42 14.84 -1.42
N MET A 12 28.68 13.82 -2.24
CA MET A 12 27.66 12.84 -2.63
C MET A 12 27.14 12.04 -1.43
N LEU A 13 28.04 11.62 -0.53
CA LEU A 13 27.66 10.95 0.71
C LEU A 13 26.76 11.84 1.58
N CYS A 14 27.11 13.12 1.75
CA CYS A 14 26.27 14.07 2.48
C CYS A 14 24.88 14.20 1.87
N GLY A 15 24.78 14.29 0.53
CA GLY A 15 23.50 14.31 -0.18
C GLY A 15 22.67 13.04 0.05
N TYR A 16 23.31 11.87 0.00
CA TYR A 16 22.64 10.59 0.24
C TYR A 16 22.10 10.48 1.67
N LEU A 17 22.93 10.82 2.67
CA LEU A 17 22.54 10.82 4.08
C LEU A 17 21.42 11.82 4.35
N LYS A 18 21.46 13.01 3.72
CA LYS A 18 20.38 14.01 3.83
C LYS A 18 19.07 13.47 3.26
N ASN A 19 19.11 12.82 2.10
CA ASN A 19 17.93 12.22 1.49
C ASN A 19 17.32 11.11 2.36
N ARG A 20 18.15 10.27 3.00
CA ARG A 20 17.69 9.22 3.91
C ARG A 20 17.04 9.80 5.17
N ARG A 21 17.68 10.78 5.82
CA ARG A 21 17.12 11.46 6.99
C ARG A 21 15.81 12.17 6.70
N SER A 22 15.73 12.93 5.60
CA SER A 22 14.49 13.61 5.20
C SER A 22 13.34 12.63 4.95
N ARG A 23 13.65 11.42 4.45
CA ARG A 23 12.63 10.38 4.27
C ARG A 23 12.15 9.81 5.60
N GLU A 24 13.06 9.58 6.55
CA GLU A 24 12.70 9.13 7.90
C GLU A 24 11.85 10.16 8.63
N GLU A 25 12.22 11.44 8.58
CA GLU A 25 11.43 12.55 9.14
C GLU A 25 10.01 12.58 8.57
N SER A 26 9.86 12.38 7.25
CA SER A 26 8.54 12.33 6.61
C SER A 26 7.70 11.15 7.07
N ILE A 27 8.34 10.00 7.32
CA ILE A 27 7.67 8.78 7.81
C ILE A 27 7.25 8.96 9.28
N LEU A 28 8.15 9.48 10.12
CA LEU A 28 7.86 9.77 11.53
C LEU A 28 6.68 10.72 11.65
N LYS A 29 6.71 11.83 10.91
CA LYS A 29 5.60 12.79 10.87
C LYS A 29 4.28 12.11 10.47
N ALA A 30 4.29 11.26 9.44
CA ALA A 30 3.08 10.55 9.04
C ALA A 30 2.55 9.62 10.13
N THR A 31 3.44 8.96 10.89
CA THR A 31 3.05 8.10 12.02
C THR A 31 2.55 8.89 13.23
N GLU A 32 3.14 10.05 13.51
CA GLU A 32 2.68 10.99 14.54
C GLU A 32 1.30 11.56 14.20
N ASP A 33 1.05 11.87 12.93
CA ASP A 33 -0.25 12.30 12.40
C ASP A 33 -1.30 11.16 12.41
N GLY A 34 -0.94 9.95 12.87
CA GLY A 34 -1.84 8.83 13.09
C GLY A 34 -1.83 7.74 12.01
N ALA A 35 -0.91 7.76 11.05
CA ALA A 35 -0.80 6.69 10.07
C ALA A 35 -0.32 5.38 10.73
N GLN A 36 -1.12 4.32 10.60
CA GLN A 36 -0.90 3.03 11.30
C GLN A 36 -0.60 1.87 10.34
N THR A 37 -0.93 2.00 9.05
CA THR A 37 -0.71 0.94 8.06
C THR A 37 0.28 1.37 6.98
N LEU A 38 0.91 0.38 6.32
CA LEU A 38 1.83 0.62 5.21
C LEU A 38 1.17 1.44 4.09
N PHE A 39 -0.10 1.16 3.80
CA PHE A 39 -0.83 1.92 2.79
C PHE A 39 -1.00 3.37 3.20
N ASP A 40 -1.38 3.64 4.45
CA ASP A 40 -1.61 5.02 4.92
C ASP A 40 -0.31 5.83 4.85
N ILE A 41 0.80 5.25 5.34
CA ILE A 41 2.12 5.89 5.30
C ILE A 41 2.58 6.13 3.86
N VAL A 42 2.50 5.13 2.97
CA VAL A 42 2.88 5.30 1.56
C VAL A 42 2.01 6.35 0.89
N SER A 43 0.70 6.34 1.15
CA SER A 43 -0.23 7.29 0.53
C SER A 43 0.01 8.74 0.96
N ASN A 44 0.49 8.95 2.19
CA ASN A 44 0.90 10.26 2.69
C ASN A 44 2.28 10.67 2.13
N VAL A 45 3.30 9.86 2.45
CA VAL A 45 4.72 10.15 2.22
C VAL A 45 5.09 10.18 0.72
N TYR A 46 4.40 9.39 -0.10
CA TYR A 46 4.59 9.30 -1.55
C TYR A 46 3.34 9.74 -2.34
N SER A 47 2.51 10.60 -1.75
CA SER A 47 1.29 11.16 -2.37
C SER A 47 1.51 11.74 -3.77
N LYS A 48 2.66 12.36 -4.01
CA LYS A 48 3.03 12.99 -5.30
C LYS A 48 3.67 12.02 -6.30
N VAL A 49 3.95 10.78 -5.90
CA VAL A 49 4.59 9.77 -6.77
C VAL A 49 3.51 8.92 -7.43
N ASP A 50 3.70 8.65 -8.73
CA ASP A 50 2.77 7.80 -9.48
C ASP A 50 2.58 6.45 -8.80
N ARG A 51 1.32 6.01 -8.74
CA ARG A 51 0.90 4.83 -8.00
C ARG A 51 1.53 3.53 -8.52
N SER A 52 2.00 3.48 -9.77
CA SER A 52 2.77 2.35 -10.30
C SER A 52 4.06 2.09 -9.52
N PHE A 53 4.67 3.12 -8.94
CA PHE A 53 5.91 2.99 -8.15
C PHE A 53 5.66 2.70 -6.66
N TRP A 54 4.40 2.61 -6.22
CA TRP A 54 4.10 2.45 -4.80
C TRP A 54 4.53 1.10 -4.22
N LEU A 55 4.72 0.07 -5.05
CA LEU A 55 5.32 -1.19 -4.58
C LEU A 55 6.78 -0.99 -4.16
N ALA A 56 7.55 -0.23 -4.92
CA ALA A 56 8.93 0.12 -4.56
C ALA A 56 8.97 1.08 -3.36
N ALA A 57 8.06 2.05 -3.33
CA ALA A 57 7.92 2.97 -2.20
C ALA A 57 7.57 2.23 -0.90
N ALA A 58 6.67 1.24 -0.97
CA ALA A 58 6.30 0.38 0.15
C ALA A 58 7.48 -0.37 0.74
N SER A 59 8.32 -0.99 -0.11
CA SER A 59 9.56 -1.63 0.34
C SER A 59 10.49 -0.64 1.05
N ASN A 60 10.59 0.59 0.53
CA ASN A 60 11.41 1.63 1.13
C ASN A 60 10.86 2.08 2.51
N VAL A 61 9.55 2.30 2.62
CA VAL A 61 8.90 2.64 3.91
C VAL A 61 9.12 1.53 4.93
N ARG A 62 8.95 0.27 4.53
CA ARG A 62 9.16 -0.88 5.42
C ARG A 62 10.58 -0.90 5.99
N LEU A 63 11.60 -0.69 5.15
CA LEU A 63 12.98 -0.63 5.59
C LEU A 63 13.22 0.48 6.63
N HIS A 64 12.66 1.67 6.40
CA HIS A 64 12.80 2.78 7.34
C HIS A 64 12.05 2.54 8.66
N ILE A 65 10.83 1.99 8.62
CA ILE A 65 10.08 1.65 9.84
C ILE A 65 10.78 0.55 10.63
N ASP A 66 11.30 -0.49 9.97
CA ASP A 66 12.06 -1.54 10.66
C ASP A 66 13.35 -0.97 11.29
N ASN A 67 14.05 -0.04 10.64
CA ASN A 67 15.20 0.66 11.22
C ASN A 67 14.80 1.50 12.45
N LEU A 68 13.74 2.31 12.33
CA LEU A 68 13.22 3.12 13.44
C LEU A 68 12.76 2.27 14.63
N ALA A 69 12.23 1.07 14.38
CA ALA A 69 11.87 0.12 15.43
C ALA A 69 13.10 -0.37 16.20
N VAL A 70 14.19 -0.69 15.49
CA VAL A 70 15.47 -1.10 16.11
C VAL A 70 16.06 0.05 16.93
N GLU A 71 15.96 1.28 16.44
CA GLU A 71 16.45 2.48 17.13
C GLU A 71 15.51 2.97 18.26
N ASN A 72 14.36 2.30 18.49
CA ASN A 72 13.32 2.73 19.44
C ASN A 72 12.84 4.17 19.22
N LYS A 73 12.73 4.61 17.96
CA LYS A 73 12.33 5.97 17.57
C LYS A 73 10.88 6.07 17.08
N LEU A 74 10.12 4.99 17.14
CA LEU A 74 8.71 5.01 16.75
C LEU A 74 7.88 5.77 17.79
N PRO A 75 6.85 6.53 17.37
CA PRO A 75 6.04 7.31 18.29
C PRO A 75 5.21 6.41 19.22
N GLU A 76 4.89 6.92 20.40
CA GLU A 76 4.05 6.22 21.38
C GLU A 76 2.68 5.88 20.78
N GLY A 77 2.26 4.63 20.93
CA GLY A 77 1.00 4.13 20.35
C GLY A 77 1.08 3.65 18.90
N PHE A 78 2.25 3.74 18.25
CA PHE A 78 2.44 3.06 16.96
C PHE A 78 2.63 1.55 17.15
N SER A 79 1.71 0.75 16.62
CA SER A 79 1.80 -0.71 16.72
C SER A 79 2.58 -1.29 15.54
N ILE A 80 3.83 -1.71 15.80
CA ILE A 80 4.66 -2.38 14.80
C ILE A 80 4.02 -3.68 14.29
N GLN A 81 3.27 -4.38 15.14
CA GLN A 81 2.56 -5.61 14.77
C GLN A 81 1.44 -5.31 13.76
N LYS A 82 0.63 -4.27 14.02
CA LYS A 82 -0.42 -3.82 13.10
C LYS A 82 0.16 -3.36 11.76
N PHE A 83 1.27 -2.62 11.80
CA PHE A 83 1.99 -2.21 10.60
C PHE A 83 2.44 -3.44 9.79
N ARG A 84 3.13 -4.40 10.42
CA ARG A 84 3.60 -5.63 9.75
C ARG A 84 2.48 -6.47 9.16
N ALA A 85 1.35 -6.59 9.87
CA ALA A 85 0.16 -7.26 9.35
C ALA A 85 -0.41 -6.58 8.08
N SER A 86 -0.22 -5.26 7.94
CA SER A 86 -0.67 -4.52 6.76
C SER A 86 0.22 -4.66 5.52
N CYS A 87 1.49 -5.07 5.67
CA CYS A 87 2.49 -5.08 4.60
C CYS A 87 2.25 -6.12 3.48
N GLY A 88 1.42 -7.13 3.74
CA GLY A 88 1.22 -8.26 2.85
C GLY A 88 0.10 -8.06 1.83
N PHE A 89 -0.84 -9.01 1.82
CA PHE A 89 -1.98 -9.03 0.90
C PHE A 89 -2.85 -7.78 1.03
N SER A 90 -3.07 -7.30 2.26
CA SER A 90 -3.86 -6.09 2.55
C SER A 90 -3.34 -4.85 1.80
N PHE A 91 -2.02 -4.65 1.75
CA PHE A 91 -1.42 -3.58 0.97
C PHE A 91 -1.66 -3.76 -0.52
N LYS A 92 -1.42 -4.96 -1.06
CA LYS A 92 -1.57 -5.25 -2.49
C LYS A 92 -3.01 -5.02 -2.98
N VAL A 93 -4.01 -5.42 -2.19
CA VAL A 93 -5.42 -5.19 -2.50
C VAL A 93 -5.74 -3.69 -2.55
N ARG A 94 -5.37 -2.93 -1.50
CA ARG A 94 -5.61 -1.47 -1.45
C ARG A 94 -4.85 -0.73 -2.56
N TRP A 95 -3.62 -1.14 -2.84
CA TRP A 95 -2.81 -0.62 -3.93
C TRP A 95 -3.46 -0.88 -5.29
N ALA A 96 -3.87 -2.13 -5.58
CA ALA A 96 -4.50 -2.50 -6.84
C ALA A 96 -5.80 -1.73 -7.08
N ALA A 97 -6.66 -1.65 -6.06
CA ALA A 97 -7.90 -0.88 -6.11
C ALA A 97 -7.64 0.62 -6.37
N GLY A 98 -6.63 1.19 -5.71
CA GLY A 98 -6.20 2.56 -5.99
C GLY A 98 -5.67 2.72 -7.40
N TYR A 99 -4.82 1.81 -7.86
CA TYR A 99 -4.15 1.90 -9.16
C TYR A 99 -5.15 1.85 -10.31
N THR A 100 -6.10 0.91 -10.27
CA THR A 100 -7.17 0.81 -11.26
C THR A 100 -8.11 2.02 -11.19
N GLY A 101 -8.48 2.48 -9.99
CA GLY A 101 -9.32 3.67 -9.80
C GLY A 101 -8.71 4.96 -10.36
N SER A 102 -7.38 5.12 -10.31
CA SER A 102 -6.69 6.29 -10.88
C SER A 102 -6.52 6.26 -12.41
N ARG A 103 -6.59 5.07 -13.03
CA ARG A 103 -6.34 4.86 -14.46
C ARG A 103 -7.62 4.76 -15.28
N ILE A 104 -8.69 4.26 -14.68
CA ILE A 104 -9.99 4.16 -15.32
C ILE A 104 -10.70 5.49 -15.08
N PRO A 105 -10.97 6.32 -16.10
CA PRO A 105 -11.91 7.41 -15.94
C PRO A 105 -13.27 6.78 -15.61
N PHE A 106 -13.63 6.77 -14.32
CA PHE A 106 -14.91 6.28 -13.85
C PHE A 106 -16.02 7.23 -14.35
N LYS A 107 -16.39 7.11 -15.63
CA LYS A 107 -17.73 7.40 -16.15
C LYS A 107 -18.67 6.23 -15.82
N ILE A 108 -18.46 5.57 -14.68
CA ILE A 108 -19.24 4.39 -14.29
C ILE A 108 -20.31 4.88 -13.32
N ASN A 109 -21.56 4.80 -13.78
CA ASN A 109 -22.74 5.02 -12.95
C ASN A 109 -22.68 4.05 -11.76
N LYS A 110 -22.42 4.55 -10.55
CA LYS A 110 -22.28 3.74 -9.32
C LYS A 110 -23.43 2.74 -9.13
N ARG A 111 -24.65 3.09 -9.56
CA ARG A 111 -25.82 2.20 -9.53
C ARG A 111 -25.65 0.96 -10.42
N GLY A 112 -25.08 1.09 -11.61
CA GLY A 112 -24.94 -0.01 -12.56
C GLY A 112 -23.96 -1.08 -12.09
N LEU A 113 -22.83 -0.67 -11.49
CA LEU A 113 -21.83 -1.60 -10.97
C LEU A 113 -22.33 -2.36 -9.73
N ILE A 114 -23.04 -1.68 -8.83
CA ILE A 114 -23.64 -2.32 -7.64
C ILE A 114 -24.68 -3.37 -8.06
N MET A 115 -25.56 -3.04 -9.02
CA MET A 115 -26.56 -3.99 -9.53
C MET A 115 -25.91 -5.19 -10.23
N SER A 116 -24.82 -4.98 -10.97
CA SER A 116 -24.07 -6.06 -11.63
C SER A 116 -23.45 -7.04 -10.63
N VAL A 117 -22.85 -6.55 -9.54
CA VAL A 117 -22.26 -7.41 -8.50
C VAL A 117 -23.33 -8.21 -7.76
N ILE A 118 -24.47 -7.58 -7.44
CA ILE A 118 -25.61 -8.25 -6.79
C ILE A 118 -26.19 -9.34 -7.71
N ALA A 119 -26.38 -9.04 -9.00
CA ALA A 119 -26.88 -10.01 -9.96
C ALA A 119 -25.94 -11.21 -10.15
N ALA A 120 -24.62 -10.98 -10.21
CA ALA A 120 -23.64 -12.06 -10.30
C ALA A 120 -23.63 -12.94 -9.04
N GLY A 121 -23.72 -12.33 -7.85
CA GLY A 121 -23.82 -13.05 -6.59
C GLY A 121 -25.09 -13.90 -6.48
N ALA A 122 -26.23 -13.35 -6.88
CA ALA A 122 -27.51 -14.05 -6.89
C ALA A 122 -27.52 -15.22 -7.90
N GLY A 123 -26.99 -15.01 -9.11
CA GLY A 123 -26.86 -16.06 -10.12
C GLY A 123 -25.97 -17.21 -9.66
N TYR A 124 -24.84 -16.90 -9.01
CA TYR A 124 -23.95 -17.92 -8.45
C TYR A 124 -24.63 -18.71 -7.32
N PHE A 125 -25.39 -18.04 -6.44
CA PHE A 125 -26.11 -18.69 -5.35
C PHE A 125 -27.21 -19.63 -5.86
N LEU A 126 -27.95 -19.23 -6.90
CA LEU A 126 -28.96 -20.08 -7.54
C LEU A 126 -28.35 -21.31 -8.20
N LEU A 127 -27.22 -21.15 -8.92
CA LEU A 127 -26.50 -22.28 -9.51
C LEU A 127 -25.99 -23.26 -8.44
N PHE A 128 -25.48 -22.74 -7.33
CA PHE A 128 -25.03 -23.56 -6.20
C PHE A 128 -26.19 -24.33 -5.55
N ALA A 129 -27.35 -23.67 -5.35
CA ALA A 129 -28.55 -24.29 -4.80
C ALA A 129 -29.14 -25.37 -5.72
N CYS A 130 -29.23 -25.10 -7.03
CA CYS A 130 -29.66 -26.09 -8.03
C CYS A 130 -28.73 -27.31 -8.06
N LYS A 131 -27.41 -27.09 -8.02
CA LYS A 131 -26.43 -28.19 -7.99
C LYS A 131 -26.60 -29.06 -6.74
N LYS A 132 -26.84 -28.46 -5.57
CA LYS A 132 -27.06 -29.19 -4.31
C LYS A 132 -28.36 -30.01 -4.33
N LYS A 133 -29.43 -29.49 -4.92
CA LYS A 133 -30.72 -30.18 -5.00
C LYS A 133 -30.65 -31.46 -5.86
N ASN A 134 -29.97 -31.38 -7.01
CA ASN A 134 -29.76 -32.53 -7.90
C ASN A 134 -28.91 -33.66 -7.29
N THR A 135 -28.12 -33.39 -6.24
CA THR A 135 -27.31 -34.41 -5.54
C THR A 135 -28.09 -35.11 -4.42
N ILE A 136 -29.24 -34.57 -4.00
CA ILE A 136 -30.08 -35.15 -2.93
C ILE A 136 -31.18 -36.04 -3.54
N GLU A 137 -31.54 -35.81 -4.81
CA GLU A 137 -32.58 -36.55 -5.55
C GLU A 137 -32.01 -37.71 -6.41
N SER A 138 -30.70 -37.99 -6.34
CA SER A 138 -30.02 -39.14 -6.98
C SER A 138 -29.51 -40.13 -5.95
#